data_AF-A0AAW2NHX0-F1
#
_entry.id   AF-A0AAW2NHX0-F1
#
_cell.length_a   1.000
_cell.length_b   1.000
_cell.length_c   1.000
_cell.angle_alpha   90.00
_cell.angle_beta   90.00
_cell.angle_gamma   90.00
#
_symmetry.space_group_name_H-M   'P 1'
#
loop_
_entity.id
_entity.type
_entity.pdbx_description
1 polymer ?
#
loop_
_entity_poly.entity_id
_entity_poly.type
_entity_poly.pdbx_seq_one_letter_code
_entity_poly.pdbx_strand_id
1 'polypeptide(L)'
;MDFRSFVSLVIVLFAPLSSSPQVLAEDVSSMVEASLKVSTPFSTELGNADSEFLLLSVSYTFQSVGLLRRAMTHASFSEENNKALSILGASIIETSVSLQSLLKDVDISAKDLNLKIADVSKVESSCNADGTRLGLQKIVRVSRKTNVTSPAVVCGAFRAIFGAIAVDAVSSNEAGWIYWKVHSGIGRAATM
;
A
#
# COMPACT_ATOMS: atom_id res chain seq x y z
N MET A 1 -18.52 66.57 57.89
CA MET A 1 -19.46 65.48 58.25
C MET A 1 -19.25 64.37 57.26
N ASP A 2 -18.73 63.27 57.77
CA ASP A 2 -18.46 62.01 57.09
C ASP A 2 -19.68 61.48 56.32
N PHE A 3 -19.46 60.88 55.16
CA PHE A 3 -20.15 59.64 54.85
C PHE A 3 -19.21 58.68 54.13
N ARG A 4 -19.16 57.49 54.70
CA ARG A 4 -18.22 56.41 54.45
C ARG A 4 -18.66 55.61 53.21
N SER A 5 -17.66 55.02 52.55
CA SER A 5 -17.63 53.69 51.95
C SER A 5 -18.90 53.15 51.27
N PHE A 6 -18.78 52.75 50.00
CA PHE A 6 -18.99 51.34 49.59
C PHE A 6 -18.51 51.17 48.13
N VAL A 7 -17.31 50.65 47.97
CA VAL A 7 -16.82 50.10 46.71
C VAL A 7 -17.52 48.76 46.50
N SER A 8 -18.46 48.69 45.56
CA SER A 8 -19.07 47.43 45.16
C SER A 8 -18.24 46.81 44.04
N LEU A 9 -17.20 46.07 44.42
CA LEU A 9 -16.37 45.29 43.49
C LEU A 9 -17.18 44.05 43.06
N VAL A 10 -17.74 44.07 41.85
CA VAL A 10 -18.37 42.89 41.26
C VAL A 10 -17.25 41.94 40.82
N ILE A 11 -16.98 40.92 41.63
CA ILE A 11 -16.09 39.80 41.27
C ILE A 11 -16.91 38.87 40.37
N VAL A 12 -16.70 38.96 39.05
CA VAL A 12 -17.18 37.95 38.11
C VAL A 12 -16.25 36.75 38.23
N LEU A 13 -16.69 35.72 38.95
CA LEU A 13 -16.05 34.40 38.96
C LEU A 13 -16.21 33.75 37.57
N PHE A 14 -15.21 33.94 36.71
CA PHE A 14 -15.03 33.08 35.54
C PHE A 14 -14.54 31.71 36.02
N ALA A 15 -15.47 30.76 36.15
CA ALA A 15 -15.11 29.35 36.20
C ALA A 15 -14.53 28.97 34.82
N PRO A 16 -13.34 28.34 34.73
CA PRO A 16 -12.95 27.70 33.49
C PRO A 16 -13.83 26.46 33.34
N LEU A 17 -14.89 26.54 32.51
CA LEU A 17 -15.44 25.34 31.90
C LEU A 17 -14.32 24.76 31.02
N SER A 18 -13.59 23.78 31.54
CA SER A 18 -12.72 22.93 30.73
C SER A 18 -13.60 22.06 29.85
N SER A 19 -14.07 22.61 28.73
CA SER A 19 -14.67 21.82 27.66
C SER A 19 -13.54 21.10 26.93
N SER A 20 -13.18 19.92 27.43
CA SER A 20 -12.40 18.96 26.65
C SER A 20 -13.18 18.62 25.39
N PRO A 21 -12.64 18.78 24.17
CA PRO A 21 -13.23 18.13 23.02
C PRO A 21 -13.08 16.62 23.25
N GLN A 22 -14.17 15.93 23.53
CA GLN A 22 -14.23 14.49 23.37
C GLN A 22 -14.11 14.24 21.86
N VAL A 23 -12.84 14.13 21.42
CA VAL A 23 -12.49 13.49 20.16
C VAL A 23 -13.02 12.08 20.28
N LEU A 24 -14.15 11.81 19.62
CA LEU A 24 -14.62 10.47 19.35
C LEU A 24 -13.63 9.87 18.36
N ALA A 25 -12.50 9.38 18.88
CA ALA A 25 -11.68 8.41 18.18
C ALA A 25 -12.53 7.13 18.14
N GLU A 26 -13.43 7.05 17.16
CA GLU A 26 -13.96 5.76 16.75
C GLU A 26 -12.77 4.88 16.40
N ASP A 27 -12.68 3.78 17.13
CA ASP A 27 -11.60 2.82 17.15
C ASP A 27 -11.49 2.13 15.78
N VAL A 28 -10.77 2.77 14.85
CA VAL A 28 -10.37 2.19 13.55
C VAL A 28 -9.56 0.90 13.78
N SER A 29 -8.89 0.78 14.93
CA SER A 29 -8.11 -0.40 15.32
C SER A 29 -9.02 -1.62 15.52
N SER A 30 -10.17 -1.46 16.19
CA SER A 30 -11.14 -2.53 16.41
C SER A 30 -11.80 -3.05 15.11
N MET A 31 -12.07 -2.16 14.14
CA MET A 31 -12.62 -2.60 12.84
C MET A 31 -11.59 -3.34 11.98
N VAL A 32 -10.31 -3.00 12.08
CA VAL A 32 -9.22 -3.66 11.34
C VAL A 32 -8.85 -5.02 11.96
N GLU A 33 -8.87 -5.12 13.28
CA GLU A 33 -8.42 -6.30 14.02
C GLU A 33 -9.41 -7.48 13.91
N ALA A 34 -10.70 -7.21 13.71
CA ALA A 34 -11.71 -8.24 13.56
C ALA A 34 -11.65 -9.02 12.22
N SER A 35 -10.95 -8.51 11.20
CA SER A 35 -11.01 -9.07 9.83
C SER A 35 -9.78 -9.87 9.38
N LEU A 36 -8.71 -10.00 10.19
CA LEU A 36 -7.43 -10.55 9.72
C LEU A 36 -6.99 -11.90 10.32
N LYS A 37 -7.84 -12.58 11.11
CA LYS A 37 -7.55 -13.97 11.53
C LYS A 37 -7.82 -14.97 10.41
N VAL A 38 -6.85 -15.13 9.51
CA VAL A 38 -6.80 -16.25 8.56
C VAL A 38 -5.52 -17.05 8.80
N SER A 39 -5.58 -18.00 9.72
CA SER A 39 -4.54 -19.02 9.90
C SER A 39 -4.74 -20.11 8.84
N THR A 40 -3.89 -20.15 7.81
CA THR A 40 -3.94 -21.20 6.76
C THR A 40 -2.53 -21.66 6.35
N PRO A 41 -2.39 -22.86 5.74
CA PRO A 41 -1.15 -23.68 5.62
C PRO A 41 -0.01 -23.12 4.76
N PHE A 42 0.02 -21.82 4.47
CA PHE A 42 0.92 -21.19 3.52
C PHE A 42 2.41 -21.30 3.92
N SER A 43 2.70 -21.50 5.20
CA SER A 43 4.07 -21.57 5.72
C SER A 43 4.88 -22.78 5.21
N THR A 44 4.22 -23.81 4.68
CA THR A 44 4.88 -25.08 4.32
C THR A 44 5.15 -25.28 2.83
N GLU A 45 4.58 -24.47 1.93
CA GLU A 45 4.76 -24.64 0.47
C GLU A 45 5.76 -23.66 -0.16
N LEU A 46 6.22 -22.65 0.59
CA LEU A 46 7.22 -21.66 0.15
C LEU A 46 8.64 -22.16 0.47
N GLY A 47 8.93 -23.40 0.09
CA GLY A 47 10.14 -24.10 0.53
C GLY A 47 11.26 -24.20 -0.50
N ASN A 48 11.05 -23.84 -1.77
CA ASN A 48 12.08 -23.92 -2.82
C ASN A 48 11.90 -22.95 -4.02
N ALA A 49 10.99 -21.98 -3.99
CA ALA A 49 10.74 -21.02 -5.10
C ALA A 49 11.28 -19.61 -4.79
N ASP A 50 12.23 -19.54 -3.86
CA ASP A 50 12.13 -18.53 -2.81
C ASP A 50 12.90 -17.25 -3.11
N SER A 51 13.96 -17.25 -3.92
CA SER A 51 14.97 -16.17 -3.86
C SER A 51 14.49 -14.76 -4.18
N GLU A 52 13.48 -14.55 -5.03
CA GLU A 52 13.10 -13.20 -5.50
C GLU A 52 11.82 -12.64 -4.87
N PHE A 53 10.86 -13.52 -4.56
CA PHE A 53 9.83 -13.19 -3.58
C PHE A 53 10.44 -13.03 -2.18
N LEU A 54 11.53 -13.77 -1.88
CA LEU A 54 12.41 -13.47 -0.75
C LEU A 54 12.97 -12.06 -0.86
N LEU A 55 13.42 -11.55 -2.01
CA LEU A 55 13.91 -10.17 -2.09
C LEU A 55 12.83 -9.11 -1.80
N LEU A 56 11.57 -9.36 -2.17
CA LEU A 56 10.44 -8.51 -1.81
C LEU A 56 10.05 -8.63 -0.33
N SER A 57 10.03 -9.86 0.22
CA SER A 57 9.75 -10.11 1.64
C SER A 57 10.91 -9.73 2.57
N VAL A 58 12.14 -9.70 2.07
CA VAL A 58 13.34 -9.16 2.74
C VAL A 58 13.25 -7.63 2.85
N SER A 59 12.54 -6.98 1.92
CA SER A 59 12.31 -5.52 1.98
C SER A 59 11.02 -5.12 2.70
N TYR A 60 10.07 -6.05 2.88
CA TYR A 60 8.82 -5.82 3.60
C TYR A 60 8.30 -7.09 4.29
N THR A 61 8.17 -7.05 5.62
CA THR A 61 7.60 -8.16 6.40
C THR A 61 6.12 -7.93 6.62
N PHE A 62 5.27 -8.80 6.07
CA PHE A 62 3.82 -8.71 6.24
C PHE A 62 3.40 -9.03 7.68
N GLN A 63 2.57 -8.16 8.26
CA GLN A 63 1.89 -8.42 9.53
C GLN A 63 0.76 -9.44 9.33
N SER A 64 0.05 -9.35 8.22
CA SER A 64 -0.98 -10.30 7.78
C SER A 64 -0.56 -11.08 6.55
N VAL A 65 -0.10 -12.31 6.76
CA VAL A 65 0.19 -13.27 5.67
C VAL A 65 -1.06 -13.55 4.81
N GLY A 66 -2.26 -13.37 5.36
CA GLY A 66 -3.52 -13.47 4.62
C GLY A 66 -3.63 -12.47 3.47
N LEU A 67 -3.11 -11.25 3.63
CA LEU A 67 -3.09 -10.23 2.58
C LEU A 67 -2.17 -10.63 1.43
N LEU A 68 -1.00 -11.17 1.76
CA LEU A 68 -0.05 -11.67 0.76
C LEU A 68 -0.61 -12.85 -0.02
N ARG A 69 -1.26 -13.81 0.67
CA ARG A 69 -1.98 -14.92 0.04
C ARG A 69 -3.05 -14.40 -0.92
N ARG A 70 -3.85 -13.41 -0.50
CA ARG A 70 -4.90 -12.80 -1.32
C ARG A 70 -4.31 -12.09 -2.54
N ALA A 71 -3.20 -11.37 -2.40
CA ALA A 71 -2.49 -10.72 -3.51
C ALA A 71 -2.00 -11.71 -4.57
N MET A 72 -1.55 -12.90 -4.14
CA MET A 72 -1.09 -13.98 -5.01
C MET A 72 -2.22 -14.86 -5.55
N THR A 73 -3.49 -14.50 -5.34
CA THR A 73 -4.63 -15.32 -5.78
C THR A 73 -5.41 -14.62 -6.87
N HIS A 74 -5.39 -15.16 -8.09
CA HIS A 74 -6.15 -14.61 -9.21
C HIS A 74 -7.66 -14.89 -9.07
N ALA A 75 -8.51 -14.04 -9.64
CA ALA A 75 -9.97 -14.15 -9.56
C ALA A 75 -10.55 -15.44 -10.15
N SER A 76 -9.80 -16.15 -11.00
CA SER A 76 -10.22 -17.48 -11.47
C SER A 76 -10.02 -18.58 -10.43
N PHE A 77 -9.15 -18.38 -9.44
CA PHE A 77 -8.85 -19.38 -8.42
C PHE A 77 -9.90 -19.39 -7.30
N SER A 78 -10.33 -18.22 -6.82
CA SER A 78 -11.33 -18.07 -5.76
C SER A 78 -12.03 -16.71 -5.76
N GLU A 79 -13.18 -16.62 -5.07
CA GLU A 79 -13.87 -15.35 -4.81
C GLU A 79 -13.02 -14.40 -3.96
N GLU A 80 -12.30 -14.94 -2.98
CA GLU A 80 -11.25 -14.23 -2.28
C GLU A 80 -10.02 -14.12 -3.18
N ASN A 81 -9.80 -12.95 -3.79
CA ASN A 81 -8.74 -12.77 -4.78
C ASN A 81 -8.13 -11.36 -4.79
N ASN A 82 -7.18 -11.18 -5.68
CA ASN A 82 -6.33 -10.01 -5.78
C ASN A 82 -6.95 -8.82 -6.52
N LYS A 83 -8.17 -8.91 -7.05
CA LYS A 83 -8.72 -7.87 -7.94
C LYS A 83 -8.83 -6.50 -7.27
N ALA A 84 -9.36 -6.46 -6.04
CA ALA A 84 -9.47 -5.22 -5.28
C ALA A 84 -8.10 -4.64 -4.91
N LEU A 85 -7.18 -5.50 -4.44
CA LEU A 85 -5.80 -5.11 -4.11
C LEU A 85 -5.05 -4.61 -5.35
N SER A 86 -5.28 -5.22 -6.51
CA SER A 86 -4.67 -4.80 -7.78
C SER A 86 -5.14 -3.42 -8.22
N ILE A 87 -6.39 -3.03 -7.94
CA ILE A 87 -6.89 -1.69 -8.25
C ILE A 87 -6.18 -0.67 -7.37
N LEU A 88 -6.17 -0.89 -6.05
CA LEU A 88 -5.47 -0.03 -5.10
C LEU A 88 -3.97 0.10 -5.45
N GLY A 89 -3.33 -1.02 -5.72
CA GLY A 89 -1.92 -1.07 -6.11
C GLY A 89 -1.60 -0.30 -7.39
N ALA A 90 -2.49 -0.30 -8.38
CA ALA A 90 -2.34 0.52 -9.59
C ALA A 90 -2.30 2.01 -9.22
N SER A 91 -3.25 2.48 -8.42
CA SER A 91 -3.30 3.88 -7.98
C SER A 91 -2.06 4.27 -7.15
N ILE A 92 -1.56 3.37 -6.30
CA ILE A 92 -0.32 3.60 -5.53
C ILE A 92 0.87 3.75 -6.47
N ILE A 93 1.02 2.87 -7.46
CA ILE A 93 2.13 2.92 -8.43
C ILE A 93 2.11 4.25 -9.20
N GLU A 94 0.96 4.64 -9.76
CA GLU A 94 0.79 5.89 -10.48
C GLU A 94 1.09 7.11 -9.60
N THR A 95 0.59 7.10 -8.37
CA THR A 95 0.85 8.15 -7.37
C THR A 95 2.34 8.24 -7.03
N SER A 96 3.01 7.10 -6.88
CA SER A 96 4.42 7.03 -6.52
C SER A 96 5.30 7.60 -7.61
N VAL A 97 5.04 7.24 -8.88
CA VAL A 97 5.77 7.81 -10.03
C VAL A 97 5.52 9.30 -10.15
N SER A 98 4.29 9.74 -9.92
CA SER A 98 3.93 11.16 -9.94
C SER A 98 4.71 11.95 -8.88
N LEU A 99 4.67 11.45 -7.64
CA LEU A 99 5.37 12.05 -6.51
C LEU A 99 6.88 12.11 -6.75
N GLN A 100 7.51 11.00 -7.16
CA GLN A 100 8.95 10.96 -7.42
C GLN A 100 9.36 11.88 -8.57
N SER A 101 8.51 12.03 -9.58
CA SER A 101 8.76 12.95 -10.69
C SER A 101 8.75 14.41 -10.22
N LEU A 102 7.75 14.79 -9.41
CA LEU A 102 7.62 16.15 -8.86
C LEU A 102 8.69 16.48 -7.80
N LEU A 103 9.11 15.48 -7.01
CA LEU A 103 10.23 15.64 -6.07
C LEU A 103 11.55 15.91 -6.80
N LYS A 104 11.73 15.34 -7.99
CA LYS A 104 12.92 15.53 -8.81
C LYS A 104 12.89 16.85 -9.58
N ASP A 105 11.72 17.21 -10.10
CA ASP A 105 11.50 18.40 -10.91
C ASP A 105 10.06 18.89 -10.71
N VAL A 106 9.90 19.92 -9.88
CA VAL A 106 8.59 20.51 -9.57
C VAL A 106 7.99 21.25 -10.78
N ASP A 107 8.83 21.64 -11.74
CA ASP A 107 8.45 22.37 -12.96
C ASP A 107 8.18 21.43 -14.14
N ILE A 108 8.16 20.10 -13.92
CA ILE A 108 7.83 19.11 -14.95
C ILE A 108 6.49 19.44 -15.63
N SER A 109 6.48 19.40 -16.96
CA SER A 109 5.25 19.68 -17.70
C SER A 109 4.18 18.61 -17.41
N ALA A 110 2.91 19.02 -17.37
CA ALA A 110 1.80 18.08 -17.20
C ALA A 110 1.80 16.98 -18.28
N LYS A 111 2.27 17.29 -19.49
CA LYS A 111 2.42 16.32 -20.58
C LYS A 111 3.46 15.25 -20.23
N ASP A 112 4.65 15.66 -19.79
CA ASP A 112 5.74 14.74 -19.49
C ASP A 112 5.44 13.90 -18.24
N LEU A 113 4.77 14.48 -17.24
CA LEU A 113 4.29 13.76 -16.08
C LEU A 113 3.29 12.66 -16.48
N ASN A 114 2.29 13.00 -17.31
CA ASN A 114 1.31 12.03 -17.79
C ASN A 114 1.95 10.92 -18.64
N LEU A 115 3.00 11.22 -19.42
CA LEU A 115 3.74 10.19 -20.16
C LEU A 115 4.42 9.19 -19.21
N LYS A 116 5.02 9.66 -18.12
CA LYS A 116 5.64 8.79 -17.11
C LYS A 116 4.60 7.92 -16.40
N ILE A 117 3.46 8.49 -16.00
CA ILE A 117 2.35 7.76 -15.37
C ILE A 117 1.80 6.69 -16.33
N ALA A 118 1.55 7.07 -17.59
CA ALA A 118 1.05 6.15 -18.60
C ALA A 118 2.03 5.00 -18.86
N ASP A 119 3.33 5.26 -18.81
CA ASP A 119 4.35 4.23 -19.04
C ASP A 119 4.32 3.12 -17.98
N VAL A 120 4.26 3.47 -16.70
CA VAL A 120 4.17 2.49 -15.61
C VAL A 120 2.82 1.76 -15.53
N SER A 121 1.80 2.35 -16.15
CA SER A 121 0.46 1.78 -16.25
C SER A 121 0.34 0.72 -17.35
N LYS A 122 1.31 0.65 -18.28
CA LYS A 122 1.31 -0.33 -19.37
C LYS A 122 1.50 -1.74 -18.84
N VAL A 123 0.58 -2.62 -19.25
CA VAL A 123 0.56 -4.02 -18.82
C VAL A 123 1.83 -4.74 -19.29
N GLU A 124 2.07 -4.75 -20.60
CA GLU A 124 3.13 -5.56 -21.22
C GLU A 124 4.54 -5.09 -20.87
N SER A 125 4.82 -3.79 -21.02
CA SER A 125 6.17 -3.24 -20.98
C SER A 125 6.65 -2.83 -19.59
N SER A 126 5.75 -2.72 -18.60
CA SER A 126 6.11 -2.25 -17.26
C SER A 126 5.73 -3.27 -16.17
N CYS A 127 4.48 -3.33 -15.74
CA CYS A 127 4.11 -4.18 -14.60
C CYS A 127 4.27 -5.68 -14.86
N ASN A 128 4.01 -6.17 -16.09
CA ASN A 128 4.30 -7.56 -16.43
C ASN A 128 5.81 -7.83 -16.43
N ALA A 129 6.62 -6.91 -16.96
CA ALA A 129 8.07 -7.05 -16.99
C ALA A 129 8.65 -7.10 -15.57
N ASP A 130 8.20 -6.21 -14.68
CA ASP A 130 8.60 -6.20 -13.27
C ASP A 130 8.10 -7.44 -12.51
N GLY A 131 6.85 -7.86 -12.73
CA GLY A 131 6.30 -9.07 -12.11
C GLY A 131 6.97 -10.36 -12.62
N THR A 132 7.33 -10.41 -13.90
CA THR A 132 8.06 -11.53 -14.50
C THR A 132 9.48 -11.58 -13.98
N ARG A 133 10.13 -10.41 -13.83
CA ARG A 133 11.44 -10.29 -13.19
C ARG A 133 11.36 -10.93 -11.81
N LEU A 134 10.41 -10.50 -10.96
CA LEU A 134 10.16 -11.04 -9.63
C LEU A 134 9.72 -12.52 -9.55
N GLY A 135 9.57 -13.21 -10.69
CA GLY A 135 9.19 -14.62 -10.73
C GLY A 135 7.75 -14.90 -10.30
N LEU A 136 6.84 -13.91 -10.32
CA LEU A 136 5.47 -14.05 -9.81
C LEU A 136 4.68 -15.18 -10.48
N GLN A 137 4.99 -15.50 -11.74
CA GLN A 137 4.40 -16.62 -12.48
C GLN A 137 4.58 -17.99 -11.79
N LYS A 138 5.51 -18.11 -10.83
CA LYS A 138 5.75 -19.34 -10.05
C LYS A 138 4.88 -19.44 -8.80
N ILE A 139 4.29 -18.34 -8.35
CA ILE A 139 3.64 -18.22 -7.03
C ILE A 139 2.16 -17.89 -7.16
N VAL A 140 1.77 -17.20 -8.23
CA VAL A 140 0.37 -16.81 -8.47
C VAL A 140 -0.51 -18.04 -8.65
N ARG A 141 -1.55 -18.13 -7.83
CA ARG A 141 -2.55 -19.18 -7.87
C ARG A 141 -3.61 -18.83 -8.91
N VAL A 142 -3.84 -19.76 -9.84
CA VAL A 142 -4.83 -19.62 -10.91
C VAL A 142 -5.63 -20.91 -11.08
N SER A 143 -6.82 -20.82 -11.67
CA SER A 143 -7.55 -22.03 -12.07
C SER A 143 -6.82 -22.81 -13.16
N ARG A 144 -7.13 -24.10 -13.32
CA ARG A 144 -6.56 -24.96 -14.37
C ARG A 144 -6.71 -24.43 -15.80
N LYS A 145 -7.70 -23.57 -16.07
CA LYS A 145 -7.98 -23.01 -17.40
C LYS A 145 -7.35 -21.65 -17.64
N THR A 146 -6.68 -21.08 -16.63
CA THR A 146 -6.10 -19.74 -16.69
C THR A 146 -4.60 -19.85 -16.90
N ASN A 147 -4.08 -19.12 -17.89
CA ASN A 147 -2.65 -19.07 -18.13
C ASN A 147 -1.97 -18.14 -17.11
N VAL A 148 -1.14 -18.70 -16.22
CA VAL A 148 -0.40 -17.96 -15.20
C VAL A 148 0.67 -17.02 -15.78
N THR A 149 1.18 -17.30 -16.98
CA THR A 149 2.17 -16.44 -17.66
C THR A 149 1.53 -15.33 -18.48
N SER A 150 0.19 -15.23 -18.50
CA SER A 150 -0.50 -14.13 -19.17
C SER A 150 -0.08 -12.79 -18.55
N PRO A 151 0.29 -11.78 -19.36
CA PRO A 151 0.71 -10.48 -18.87
C PRO A 151 -0.29 -9.81 -17.91
N ALA A 152 -1.58 -9.97 -18.18
CA ALA A 152 -2.64 -9.44 -17.32
C ALA A 152 -2.66 -10.10 -15.93
N VAL A 153 -2.38 -11.41 -15.86
CA VAL A 153 -2.35 -12.17 -14.59
C VAL A 153 -1.14 -11.75 -13.76
N VAL A 154 0.05 -11.72 -14.38
CA VAL A 154 1.29 -11.34 -13.72
C VAL A 154 1.25 -9.88 -13.27
N CYS A 155 0.82 -8.96 -14.14
CA CYS A 155 0.67 -7.55 -13.79
C CYS A 155 -0.36 -7.33 -12.67
N GLY A 156 -1.49 -8.05 -12.71
CA GLY A 156 -2.51 -7.98 -11.67
C GLY A 156 -1.96 -8.39 -10.29
N ALA A 157 -1.21 -9.49 -10.25
CA ALA A 157 -0.53 -9.93 -9.03
C ALA A 157 0.53 -8.93 -8.56
N PHE A 158 1.36 -8.40 -9.47
CA PHE A 158 2.36 -7.39 -9.17
C PHE A 158 1.75 -6.15 -8.51
N ARG A 159 0.69 -5.59 -9.11
CA ARG A 159 -0.06 -4.47 -8.53
C ARG A 159 -0.64 -4.84 -7.16
N ALA A 160 -1.23 -6.03 -7.06
CA ALA A 160 -1.88 -6.46 -5.83
C ALA A 160 -0.93 -6.58 -4.64
N ILE A 161 0.36 -6.85 -4.86
CA ILE A 161 1.37 -6.82 -3.78
C ILE A 161 1.40 -5.43 -3.15
N PHE A 162 1.54 -4.36 -3.93
CA PHE A 162 1.64 -3.01 -3.37
C PHE A 162 0.31 -2.55 -2.75
N GLY A 163 -0.82 -3.01 -3.28
CA GLY A 163 -2.11 -2.85 -2.61
C GLY A 163 -2.16 -3.56 -1.26
N ALA A 164 -1.63 -4.78 -1.17
CA ALA A 164 -1.58 -5.54 0.08
C ALA A 164 -0.63 -4.90 1.09
N ILE A 165 0.54 -4.43 0.66
CA ILE A 165 1.50 -3.70 1.51
C ILE A 165 0.84 -2.44 2.08
N ALA A 166 0.14 -1.66 1.26
CA ALA A 166 -0.50 -0.43 1.74
C ALA A 166 -1.60 -0.71 2.76
N VAL A 167 -2.36 -1.80 2.62
CA VAL A 167 -3.36 -2.21 3.61
C VAL A 167 -2.69 -2.71 4.88
N ASP A 168 -1.63 -3.51 4.75
CA ASP A 168 -0.92 -4.13 5.87
C ASP A 168 -0.14 -3.11 6.71
N ALA A 169 0.49 -2.12 6.06
CA ALA A 169 1.20 -1.02 6.69
C ALA A 169 0.31 0.19 7.04
N VAL A 170 -0.95 0.18 6.59
CA VAL A 170 -1.85 1.35 6.65
C VAL A 170 -1.19 2.61 6.05
N SER A 171 -0.46 2.43 4.94
CA SER A 171 0.40 3.47 4.35
C SER A 171 0.61 3.29 2.85
N SER A 172 0.01 4.17 2.05
CA SER A 172 0.26 4.24 0.60
C SER A 172 1.68 4.70 0.28
N ASN A 173 2.25 5.56 1.14
CA ASN A 173 3.58 6.12 0.96
C ASN A 173 4.66 5.03 1.09
N GLU A 174 4.53 4.15 2.08
CA GLU A 174 5.47 3.06 2.29
C GLU A 174 5.42 2.04 1.13
N ALA A 175 4.21 1.64 0.73
CA ALA A 175 4.01 0.79 -0.44
C ALA A 175 4.63 1.40 -1.71
N GLY A 176 4.46 2.72 -1.90
CA GLY A 176 5.06 3.45 -3.01
C GLY A 176 6.58 3.50 -3.00
N TRP A 177 7.18 3.66 -1.81
CA TRP A 177 8.63 3.59 -1.63
C TRP A 177 9.20 2.21 -1.96
N ILE A 178 8.51 1.14 -1.54
CA ILE A 178 8.91 -0.23 -1.85
C ILE A 178 8.78 -0.49 -3.35
N TYR A 179 7.68 -0.05 -3.98
CA TYR A 179 7.53 -0.09 -5.43
C TYR A 179 8.70 0.59 -6.14
N TRP A 180 9.06 1.81 -5.71
CA TRP A 180 10.14 2.55 -6.33
C TRP A 180 11.49 1.81 -6.27
N LYS A 181 11.80 1.14 -5.14
CA LYS A 181 13.00 0.30 -5.00
C LYS A 181 12.99 -0.88 -5.96
N VAL A 182 11.85 -1.56 -6.10
CA VAL A 182 11.66 -2.70 -7.01
C VAL A 182 11.77 -2.27 -8.47
N HIS A 183 11.14 -1.14 -8.83
CA HIS A 183 11.07 -0.62 -10.19
C HIS A 183 12.40 0.00 -10.65
N SER A 184 13.07 0.76 -9.78
CA SER A 184 14.39 1.38 -10.08
C SER A 184 15.54 0.37 -10.04
N GLY A 185 15.32 -0.80 -9.45
CA GLY A 185 16.19 -1.96 -9.48
C GLY A 185 17.07 -2.12 -8.24
N ILE A 186 16.79 -3.17 -7.46
CA ILE A 186 17.78 -4.01 -6.78
C ILE A 186 18.50 -4.85 -7.86
N GLY A 187 19.17 -4.19 -8.82
CA GLY A 187 19.69 -4.87 -10.01
C GLY A 187 20.31 -4.01 -11.11
N ARG A 188 20.35 -2.68 -10.97
CA ARG A 188 21.20 -1.83 -11.84
C ARG A 188 22.66 -1.73 -11.37
N ALA A 189 22.99 -2.36 -10.24
CA ALA A 189 24.34 -2.39 -9.67
C ALA A 189 25.23 -3.54 -10.18
N ALA A 190 24.79 -4.34 -11.16
CA ALA A 190 25.57 -5.45 -11.73
C ALA A 190 26.01 -5.23 -13.20
N THR A 191 25.90 -3.99 -13.70
CA THR A 191 26.47 -3.60 -15.00
C THR A 191 27.09 -2.22 -14.90
N MET A 192 28.25 -2.16 -14.25
CA MET A 192 29.35 -1.22 -14.54
C MET A 192 30.66 -1.98 -14.40
#